data_AF-A0A2D8MDP4-F1
#
_entry.id   AF-A0A2D8MDP4-F1
#
_cell.length_a   1.000
_cell.length_b   1.000
_cell.length_c   1.000
_cell.angle_alpha   90.00
_cell.angle_beta   90.00
_cell.angle_gamma   90.00
#
_symmetry.space_group_name_H-M   'P 1'
#
loop_
_entity.id
_entity.type
_entity.pdbx_description
1 polymer ?
#
loop_
_entity_poly.entity_id
_entity_poly.type
_entity_poly.pdbx_seq_one_letter_code
_entity_poly.pdbx_strand_id
1 'polypeptide(L)'
;MIKFIGASSNPQGVSPEDARTHYELRHPALIDTVPSFNKYMLLYIQNYAIDLGIEFSAPAIPFLNCSEIWFESEDSLLEAYEVPDYQLLREDEKRFGNFENLGIALAEDVSIYGGSTRPRFKLIRFVERHPDVEISQLNKVWQEDYAAAILETEAIRGLTQAYIQNRALIGTKISFPVKFADGVDEFWFASPHDIPRFLEEEQAIAERLDLDRVIDRAGMKQVATESRILPGYALSAQLLKKF
;
A
#
# COMPACT_ATOMS: atom_id res chain seq x y z
N MET A 1 11.25 2.18 11.70
CA MET A 1 9.79 2.29 11.69
C MET A 1 9.24 1.23 10.77
N ILE A 2 8.18 0.55 11.19
CA ILE A 2 7.50 -0.47 10.39
C ILE A 2 6.21 0.12 9.86
N LYS A 3 5.95 -0.14 8.58
CA LYS A 3 4.71 0.23 7.92
C LYS A 3 3.82 -0.98 7.76
N PHE A 4 2.59 -0.87 8.25
CA PHE A 4 1.48 -1.70 7.83
C PHE A 4 0.84 -1.05 6.60
N ILE A 5 0.71 -1.79 5.51
CA ILE A 5 -0.07 -1.37 4.34
C ILE A 5 -1.08 -2.45 4.00
N GLY A 6 -2.35 -2.06 3.90
CA GLY A 6 -3.46 -2.97 3.63
C GLY A 6 -4.43 -2.37 2.64
N ALA A 7 -4.86 -3.15 1.64
CA ALA A 7 -5.90 -2.79 0.70
C ALA A 7 -6.86 -3.96 0.52
N SER A 8 -8.16 -3.68 0.59
CA SER A 8 -9.19 -4.68 0.31
C SER A 8 -10.36 -4.06 -0.45
N SER A 9 -11.09 -4.87 -1.19
CA SER A 9 -12.45 -4.52 -1.57
C SER A 9 -13.36 -4.54 -0.34
N ASN A 10 -14.61 -4.10 -0.50
CA ASN A 10 -15.64 -4.25 0.52
C ASN A 10 -16.40 -5.58 0.36
N PRO A 11 -17.04 -6.09 1.42
CA PRO A 11 -17.97 -7.22 1.32
C PRO A 11 -19.13 -6.96 0.35
N GLN A 12 -19.73 -8.03 -0.16
CA GLN A 12 -20.90 -7.94 -1.04
C GLN A 12 -22.05 -7.20 -0.34
N GLY A 13 -22.69 -6.27 -1.06
CA GLY A 13 -23.85 -5.51 -0.57
C GLY A 13 -23.50 -4.15 0.07
N VAL A 14 -22.22 -3.86 0.31
CA VAL A 14 -21.78 -2.51 0.70
C VAL A 14 -21.73 -1.62 -0.55
N SER A 15 -22.42 -0.47 -0.51
CA SER A 15 -22.37 0.48 -1.64
C SER A 15 -21.04 1.26 -1.64
N PRO A 16 -20.55 1.73 -2.80
CA PRO A 16 -19.34 2.55 -2.86
C PRO A 16 -19.42 3.83 -2.01
N GLU A 17 -20.59 4.47 -1.94
CA GLU A 17 -20.82 5.66 -1.11
C GLU A 17 -20.74 5.33 0.38
N ASP A 18 -21.33 4.21 0.81
CA ASP A 18 -21.31 3.79 2.22
C ASP A 18 -19.90 3.37 2.63
N ALA A 19 -19.20 2.61 1.78
CA ALA A 19 -17.80 2.26 1.95
C ALA A 19 -16.90 3.50 2.07
N ARG A 20 -17.09 4.48 1.18
CA ARG A 20 -16.33 5.75 1.21
C ARG A 20 -16.61 6.53 2.48
N THR A 21 -17.89 6.72 2.82
CA THR A 21 -18.31 7.44 4.04
C THR A 21 -17.79 6.74 5.30
N HIS A 22 -17.84 5.40 5.32
CA HIS A 22 -17.33 4.63 6.43
C HIS A 22 -15.83 4.85 6.60
N TYR A 23 -15.08 4.65 5.53
CA TYR A 23 -13.63 4.77 5.56
C TYR A 23 -13.18 6.18 5.90
N GLU A 24 -13.81 7.20 5.31
CA GLU A 24 -13.41 8.59 5.49
C GLU A 24 -13.78 9.15 6.87
N LEU A 25 -14.93 8.75 7.44
CA LEU A 25 -15.49 9.41 8.62
C LEU A 25 -15.68 8.48 9.81
N ARG A 26 -16.30 7.31 9.62
CA ARG A 26 -16.71 6.45 10.75
C ARG A 26 -15.56 5.62 11.30
N HIS A 27 -14.76 4.99 10.44
CA HIS A 27 -13.62 4.19 10.84
C HIS A 27 -12.56 4.99 11.62
N PRO A 28 -12.09 6.17 11.15
CA PRO A 28 -11.17 6.99 11.93
C PRO A 28 -11.79 7.49 13.25
N ALA A 29 -13.06 7.87 13.25
CA ALA A 29 -13.75 8.25 14.50
C ALA A 29 -13.84 7.08 15.50
N LEU A 30 -14.01 5.84 15.02
CA LEU A 30 -13.96 4.65 15.87
C LEU A 30 -12.55 4.42 16.42
N ILE A 31 -11.50 4.57 15.60
CA ILE A 31 -10.11 4.48 16.04
C ILE A 31 -9.81 5.47 17.18
N ASP A 32 -10.35 6.69 17.12
CA ASP A 32 -10.20 7.69 18.18
C ASP A 32 -10.82 7.25 19.52
N THR A 33 -11.79 6.33 19.50
CA THR A 33 -12.36 5.74 20.72
C THR A 33 -11.52 4.61 21.30
N VAL A 34 -10.46 4.17 20.62
CA VAL A 34 -9.55 3.09 21.03
C VAL A 34 -8.14 3.65 21.33
N PRO A 35 -7.97 4.47 22.37
CA PRO A 35 -6.67 5.11 22.67
C PRO A 35 -5.58 4.10 23.01
N SER A 36 -5.96 2.92 23.50
CA SER A 36 -5.05 1.79 23.77
C SER A 36 -4.34 1.29 22.50
N PHE A 37 -5.00 1.34 21.34
CA PHE A 37 -4.42 1.05 20.02
C PHE A 37 -3.77 2.30 19.42
N ASN A 38 -4.49 3.43 19.43
CA ASN A 38 -4.11 4.65 18.72
C ASN A 38 -2.72 5.18 19.14
N LYS A 39 -2.36 5.05 20.43
CA LYS A 39 -1.05 5.48 20.96
C LYS A 39 0.18 4.87 20.23
N TYR A 40 0.01 3.74 19.54
CA TYR A 40 1.08 3.07 18.81
C TYR A 40 1.23 3.57 17.37
N MET A 41 0.21 4.22 16.81
CA MET A 41 0.25 4.73 15.45
C MET A 41 1.02 6.04 15.40
N LEU A 42 2.12 6.05 14.65
CA LEU A 42 2.93 7.25 14.42
C LEU A 42 2.39 8.10 13.28
N LEU A 43 1.74 7.45 12.31
CA LEU A 43 1.14 8.05 11.13
C LEU A 43 0.01 7.16 10.62
N TYR A 44 -1.08 7.76 10.15
CA TYR A 44 -2.13 7.07 9.41
C TYR A 44 -2.47 7.84 8.13
N ILE A 45 -2.26 7.21 6.98
CA ILE A 45 -2.68 7.69 5.65
C ILE A 45 -3.82 6.81 5.15
N GLN A 46 -4.87 7.48 4.66
CA GLN A 46 -5.96 6.88 3.93
C GLN A 46 -5.75 7.11 2.44
N ASN A 47 -5.77 6.04 1.65
CA ASN A 47 -5.66 6.11 0.20
C ASN A 47 -7.00 5.67 -0.38
N TYR A 48 -7.65 6.59 -1.08
CA TYR A 48 -8.93 6.36 -1.71
C TYR A 48 -8.70 5.97 -3.16
N ALA A 49 -9.27 4.85 -3.58
CA ALA A 49 -9.14 4.45 -4.97
C ALA A 49 -9.78 5.47 -5.92
N ILE A 50 -9.13 5.67 -7.06
CA ILE A 50 -9.60 6.54 -8.13
C ILE A 50 -9.77 5.72 -9.41
N ASP A 51 -10.79 6.09 -10.19
CA ASP A 51 -10.98 5.53 -11.53
C ASP A 51 -10.10 6.28 -12.53
N LEU A 52 -9.23 5.54 -13.21
CA LEU A 52 -8.34 6.07 -14.23
C LEU A 52 -8.93 5.97 -15.65
N GLY A 53 -10.11 5.36 -15.81
CA GLY A 53 -10.71 5.09 -17.12
C GLY A 53 -9.93 4.07 -17.95
N ILE A 54 -9.11 3.24 -17.31
CA ILE A 54 -8.33 2.18 -17.94
C ILE A 54 -8.56 0.84 -17.22
N GLU A 55 -8.44 -0.25 -17.95
CA GLU A 55 -8.33 -1.59 -17.37
C GLU A 55 -6.88 -1.88 -17.02
N PHE A 56 -6.64 -2.37 -15.80
CA PHE A 56 -5.33 -2.88 -15.43
C PHE A 56 -5.08 -4.24 -16.09
N SER A 57 -3.82 -4.55 -16.41
CA SER A 57 -3.40 -5.82 -17.02
C SER A 57 -3.53 -7.04 -16.10
N ALA A 58 -3.59 -6.80 -14.79
CA ALA A 58 -3.90 -7.79 -13.75
C ALA A 58 -5.32 -7.54 -13.22
N PRO A 59 -6.01 -8.53 -12.61
CA PRO A 59 -7.37 -8.37 -12.09
C PRO A 59 -7.51 -7.09 -11.26
N ALA A 60 -8.19 -6.09 -11.83
CA ALA A 60 -8.54 -4.87 -11.14
C ALA A 60 -9.62 -5.24 -10.12
N ILE A 61 -9.19 -5.60 -8.92
CA ILE A 61 -10.10 -5.66 -7.80
C ILE A 61 -10.48 -4.21 -7.49
N PRO A 62 -11.78 -3.87 -7.39
CA PRO A 62 -12.19 -2.55 -6.95
C PRO A 62 -11.83 -2.44 -5.47
N PHE A 63 -10.61 -1.99 -5.20
CA PHE A 63 -10.25 -1.46 -3.90
C PHE A 63 -11.01 -0.14 -3.77
N LEU A 64 -11.63 0.09 -2.62
CA LEU A 64 -12.14 1.42 -2.28
C LEU A 64 -11.21 2.10 -1.27
N ASN A 65 -10.52 1.29 -0.46
CA ASN A 65 -9.79 1.74 0.72
C ASN A 65 -8.42 1.05 0.76
N CYS A 66 -7.35 1.84 0.90
CA CYS A 66 -6.01 1.35 1.24
C CYS A 66 -5.43 2.16 2.40
N SER A 67 -5.20 1.49 3.53
CA SER A 67 -4.66 2.10 4.74
C SER A 67 -3.16 1.88 4.83
N GLU A 68 -2.45 2.93 5.22
CA GLU A 68 -1.04 2.87 5.55
C GLU A 68 -0.83 3.41 6.96
N ILE A 69 -0.24 2.61 7.85
CA ILE A 69 -0.05 2.94 9.26
C ILE A 69 1.41 2.69 9.61
N TRP A 70 2.06 3.65 10.28
CA TRP A 70 3.44 3.49 10.74
C TRP A 70 3.50 3.25 12.23
N PHE A 71 4.38 2.35 12.62
CA PHE A 71 4.71 1.97 13.99
C PHE A 71 6.21 2.14 14.22
N GLU A 72 6.62 2.30 15.48
CA GLU A 72 8.03 2.51 15.81
C GLU A 72 8.89 1.29 15.43
N SER A 73 8.41 0.11 15.79
CA SER A 73 9.07 -1.19 15.61
C SER A 73 8.05 -2.30 15.31
N GLU A 74 8.55 -3.48 14.95
CA GLU A 74 7.73 -4.70 14.83
C GLU A 74 7.04 -5.04 16.15
N ASP A 75 7.76 -4.98 17.27
CA ASP A 75 7.18 -5.22 18.60
C ASP A 75 6.04 -4.24 18.91
N SER A 76 6.21 -2.95 18.59
CA SER A 76 5.17 -1.93 18.77
C SER A 76 3.93 -2.23 17.94
N LEU A 77 4.10 -2.79 16.74
CA LEU A 77 2.98 -3.22 15.90
C LEU A 77 2.29 -4.42 16.55
N LEU A 78 3.03 -5.45 16.94
CA LEU A 78 2.46 -6.66 17.54
C LEU A 78 1.69 -6.34 18.83
N GLU A 79 2.25 -5.52 19.71
CA GLU A 79 1.57 -5.05 20.92
C GLU A 79 0.27 -4.30 20.61
N ALA A 80 0.26 -3.45 19.57
CA ALA A 80 -0.93 -2.71 19.18
C ALA A 80 -2.08 -3.67 18.81
N TYR A 81 -1.81 -4.72 18.04
CA TYR A 81 -2.84 -5.70 17.62
C TYR A 81 -3.29 -6.65 18.73
N GLU A 82 -2.58 -6.71 19.86
CA GLU A 82 -2.93 -7.53 21.04
C GLU A 82 -3.71 -6.75 22.11
N VAL A 83 -3.91 -5.44 21.97
CA VAL A 83 -4.70 -4.70 22.96
C VAL A 83 -6.16 -5.19 22.97
N PRO A 84 -6.79 -5.43 24.13
CA PRO A 84 -8.13 -6.00 24.20
C PRO A 84 -9.18 -5.21 23.40
N ASP A 85 -9.10 -3.88 23.43
CA ASP A 85 -10.06 -3.01 22.75
C ASP A 85 -9.94 -3.04 21.22
N TYR A 86 -8.84 -3.60 20.67
CA TYR A 86 -8.67 -3.77 19.22
C TYR A 86 -9.78 -4.62 18.60
N GLN A 87 -10.45 -5.47 19.38
CA GLN A 87 -11.62 -6.23 18.92
C GLN A 87 -12.74 -5.34 18.37
N LEU A 88 -12.90 -4.11 18.89
CA LEU A 88 -13.86 -3.14 18.33
C LEU A 88 -13.51 -2.78 16.88
N LEU A 89 -12.23 -2.55 16.60
CA LEU A 89 -11.72 -2.27 15.26
C LEU A 89 -11.82 -3.51 14.38
N ARG A 90 -11.51 -4.70 14.90
CA ARG A 90 -11.61 -5.94 14.15
C ARG A 90 -13.04 -6.26 13.71
N GLU A 91 -14.03 -6.05 14.57
CA GLU A 91 -15.43 -6.24 14.20
C GLU A 91 -15.91 -5.20 13.17
N ASP A 92 -15.37 -3.97 13.21
CA ASP A 92 -15.62 -2.96 12.20
C ASP A 92 -14.97 -3.31 10.85
N GLU A 93 -13.69 -3.70 10.86
CA GLU A 93 -12.94 -4.15 9.71
C GLU A 93 -13.64 -5.33 9.01
N LYS A 94 -14.20 -6.30 9.76
CA LYS A 94 -14.96 -7.43 9.17
C LYS A 94 -16.24 -7.00 8.43
N ARG A 95 -16.86 -5.88 8.83
CA ARG A 95 -18.07 -5.37 8.20
C ARG A 95 -17.78 -4.64 6.89
N PHE A 96 -16.62 -4.00 6.79
CA PHE A 96 -16.29 -3.12 5.67
C PHE A 96 -15.09 -3.59 4.83
N GLY A 97 -14.28 -4.52 5.29
CA GLY A 97 -13.15 -5.10 4.56
C GLY A 97 -13.43 -6.53 4.10
N ASN A 98 -13.06 -6.83 2.86
CA ASN A 98 -13.07 -8.19 2.33
C ASN A 98 -11.70 -8.85 2.55
N PHE A 99 -11.61 -9.71 3.57
CA PHE A 99 -10.37 -10.41 3.94
C PHE A 99 -9.98 -11.51 2.95
N GLU A 100 -10.91 -12.05 2.16
CA GLU A 100 -10.58 -13.02 1.10
C GLU A 100 -9.75 -12.36 0.00
N ASN A 101 -9.86 -11.03 -0.11
CA ASN A 101 -9.19 -10.26 -1.14
C ASN A 101 -8.22 -9.19 -0.61
N LEU A 102 -7.78 -9.36 0.63
CA LEU A 102 -6.83 -8.45 1.26
C LEU A 102 -5.44 -8.56 0.61
N GLY A 103 -4.92 -7.45 0.11
CA GLY A 103 -3.47 -7.26 -0.10
C GLY A 103 -2.91 -6.62 1.16
N ILE A 104 -1.87 -7.20 1.74
CA ILE A 104 -1.31 -6.72 3.01
C ILE A 104 0.20 -6.94 3.04
N ALA A 105 0.95 -5.97 3.57
CA ALA A 105 2.36 -6.14 3.90
C ALA A 105 2.69 -5.44 5.22
N LEU A 106 3.62 -6.03 5.96
CA LEU A 106 4.40 -5.34 6.99
C LEU A 106 5.78 -5.11 6.41
N ALA A 107 6.24 -3.86 6.38
CA ALA A 107 7.42 -3.53 5.60
C ALA A 107 8.20 -2.35 6.16
N GLU A 108 9.47 -2.28 5.75
CA GLU A 108 10.27 -1.07 5.84
C GLU A 108 10.21 -0.32 4.50
N ASP A 109 10.03 1.00 4.54
CA ASP A 109 9.98 1.83 3.35
C ASP A 109 11.39 2.23 2.88
N VAL A 110 11.75 1.84 1.66
CA VAL A 110 13.02 2.22 1.02
C VAL A 110 12.73 3.16 -0.14
N SER A 111 13.10 4.43 0.02
CA SER A 111 12.98 5.42 -1.05
C SER A 111 14.05 5.16 -2.11
N ILE A 112 13.62 4.87 -3.33
CA ILE A 112 14.52 4.70 -4.48
C ILE A 112 14.87 6.08 -5.07
N TYR A 113 13.85 6.94 -5.23
CA TYR A 113 14.01 8.36 -5.49
C TYR A 113 12.80 9.14 -5.02
N GLY A 114 12.94 10.47 -5.03
CA GLY A 114 11.91 11.42 -4.66
C GLY A 114 12.39 12.33 -3.53
N GLY A 115 11.73 13.49 -3.42
CA GLY A 115 11.99 14.43 -2.34
C GLY A 115 11.14 14.15 -1.11
N SER A 116 11.23 15.04 -0.11
CA SER A 116 10.36 14.95 1.07
C SER A 116 8.93 15.45 0.82
N THR A 117 8.65 16.02 -0.35
CA THR A 117 7.30 16.38 -0.80
C THR A 117 6.54 15.11 -1.11
N ARG A 118 5.31 15.00 -0.60
CA ARG A 118 4.48 13.81 -0.77
C ARG A 118 3.32 14.16 -1.71
N PRO A 119 3.33 13.65 -2.94
CA PRO A 119 2.29 13.92 -3.93
C PRO A 119 0.93 13.38 -3.48
N ARG A 120 -0.17 13.82 -4.10
CA ARG A 120 -1.50 13.32 -3.73
C ARG A 120 -1.84 11.98 -4.33
N PHE A 121 -1.31 11.66 -5.50
CA PHE A 121 -1.73 10.47 -6.23
C PHE A 121 -0.68 9.37 -6.15
N LYS A 122 -1.13 8.12 -6.00
CA LYS A 122 -0.26 6.95 -5.99
C LYS A 122 -0.75 5.84 -6.89
N LEU A 123 0.18 5.03 -7.38
CA LEU A 123 -0.06 3.64 -7.76
C LEU A 123 0.60 2.75 -6.71
N ILE A 124 -0.20 1.93 -6.03
CA ILE A 124 0.23 0.97 -5.03
C ILE A 124 0.12 -0.43 -5.62
N ARG A 125 1.18 -1.23 -5.60
CA ARG A 125 1.19 -2.60 -6.15
C ARG A 125 1.75 -3.58 -5.14
N PHE A 126 0.97 -4.60 -4.77
CA PHE A 126 1.37 -5.66 -3.84
C PHE A 126 2.11 -6.74 -4.62
N VAL A 127 3.43 -6.75 -4.47
CA VAL A 127 4.34 -7.64 -5.19
C VAL A 127 4.31 -9.01 -4.53
N GLU A 128 4.03 -10.04 -5.34
CA GLU A 128 4.15 -11.43 -4.96
C GLU A 128 5.11 -12.12 -5.93
N ARG A 129 6.01 -12.97 -5.44
CA ARG A 129 6.87 -13.76 -6.32
C ARG A 129 6.07 -14.86 -7.02
N HIS A 130 6.54 -15.26 -8.19
CA HIS A 130 6.06 -16.48 -8.83
C HIS A 130 6.23 -17.68 -7.88
N PRO A 131 5.30 -18.66 -7.81
CA PRO A 131 5.33 -19.74 -6.82
C PRO A 131 6.64 -20.54 -6.76
N ASP A 132 7.32 -20.69 -7.90
CA ASP A 132 8.56 -21.45 -8.05
C ASP A 132 9.83 -20.61 -7.80
N VAL A 133 9.68 -19.37 -7.33
CA VAL A 133 10.78 -18.42 -7.15
C VAL A 133 11.10 -18.24 -5.68
N GLU A 134 12.38 -18.32 -5.37
CA GLU A 134 12.89 -18.04 -4.02
C GLU A 134 12.89 -16.53 -3.74
N ILE A 135 12.66 -16.18 -2.47
CA ILE A 135 12.60 -14.77 -2.05
C ILE A 135 13.89 -14.01 -2.36
N SER A 136 15.06 -14.66 -2.34
CA SER A 136 16.34 -14.05 -2.69
C SER A 136 16.42 -13.64 -4.16
N GLN A 137 15.81 -14.43 -5.05
CA GLN A 137 15.73 -14.12 -6.47
C GLN A 137 14.73 -12.98 -6.74
N LEU A 138 13.58 -12.99 -6.07
CA LEU A 138 12.67 -11.83 -6.09
C LEU A 138 13.40 -10.57 -5.62
N ASN A 139 14.10 -10.63 -4.49
CA ASN A 139 14.80 -9.47 -3.94
C ASN A 139 15.85 -8.94 -4.91
N LYS A 140 16.63 -9.82 -5.54
CA LYS A 140 17.63 -9.40 -6.54
C LYS A 140 16.98 -8.67 -7.71
N VAL A 141 15.91 -9.22 -8.29
CA VAL A 141 15.30 -8.65 -9.49
C VAL A 141 14.45 -7.42 -9.16
N TRP A 142 13.56 -7.51 -8.17
CA TRP A 142 12.66 -6.42 -7.82
C TRP A 142 13.39 -5.30 -7.06
N GLN A 143 14.16 -5.62 -6.01
CA GLN A 143 14.78 -4.58 -5.17
C GLN A 143 16.02 -3.95 -5.78
N GLU A 144 16.67 -4.61 -6.73
CA GLU A 144 17.89 -4.10 -7.37
C GLU A 144 17.65 -3.80 -8.85
N ASP A 145 17.49 -4.82 -9.70
CA ASP A 145 17.53 -4.65 -11.16
C ASP A 145 16.35 -3.78 -11.68
N TYR A 146 15.14 -4.02 -11.17
CA TYR A 146 13.95 -3.24 -11.47
C TYR A 146 14.02 -1.83 -10.87
N ALA A 147 14.44 -1.71 -9.62
CA ALA A 147 14.61 -0.40 -8.98
C ALA A 147 15.60 0.49 -9.73
N ALA A 148 16.73 -0.08 -10.16
CA ALA A 148 17.73 0.60 -10.99
C ALA A 148 17.15 1.00 -12.36
N ALA A 149 16.45 0.09 -13.04
CA ALA A 149 15.81 0.37 -14.33
C ALA A 149 14.80 1.53 -14.26
N ILE A 150 13.94 1.55 -13.24
CA ILE A 150 12.97 2.63 -13.01
C ILE A 150 13.72 3.94 -12.71
N LEU A 151 14.78 3.88 -11.90
CA LEU A 151 15.58 5.06 -11.53
C LEU A 151 16.26 5.71 -12.75
N GLU A 152 16.76 4.90 -13.67
CA GLU A 152 17.55 5.31 -14.84
C GLU A 152 16.70 5.73 -16.04
N THR A 153 15.41 5.35 -16.08
CA THR A 153 14.53 5.64 -17.22
C THR A 153 13.93 7.04 -17.10
N GLU A 154 14.40 7.97 -17.94
CA GLU A 154 13.98 9.38 -17.93
C GLU A 154 12.46 9.55 -18.14
N ALA A 155 11.84 8.76 -19.02
CA ALA A 155 10.40 8.81 -19.24
C ALA A 155 9.60 8.54 -17.96
N ILE A 156 9.97 7.49 -17.20
CA ILE A 156 9.37 7.17 -15.90
C ILE A 156 9.64 8.29 -14.89
N ARG A 157 10.87 8.81 -14.82
CA ARG A 157 11.25 9.92 -13.93
C ARG A 157 10.55 11.24 -14.26
N GLY A 158 10.10 11.42 -15.49
CA GLY A 158 9.28 12.57 -15.92
C GLY A 158 7.81 12.45 -15.50
N LEU A 159 7.31 11.22 -15.29
CA LEU A 159 5.92 10.94 -14.91
C LEU A 159 5.72 10.84 -13.40
N THR A 160 6.76 10.44 -12.67
CA THR A 160 6.70 10.12 -11.24
C THR A 160 7.51 11.12 -10.42
N GLN A 161 6.98 11.49 -9.25
CA GLN A 161 7.66 12.38 -8.30
C GLN A 161 8.45 11.61 -7.25
N ALA A 162 8.05 10.37 -6.93
CA ALA A 162 8.76 9.50 -6.02
C ALA A 162 8.46 8.03 -6.31
N TYR A 163 9.41 7.17 -5.95
CA TYR A 163 9.24 5.72 -5.92
C TYR A 163 9.78 5.16 -4.61
N ILE A 164 8.94 4.38 -3.93
CA ILE A 164 9.25 3.70 -2.68
C ILE A 164 9.01 2.20 -2.87
N GLN A 165 9.97 1.41 -2.41
CA GLN A 165 9.79 -0.03 -2.22
C GLN A 165 9.58 -0.32 -0.74
N ASN A 166 8.41 -0.84 -0.41
CA ASN A 166 8.11 -1.36 0.92
C ASN A 166 8.57 -2.81 0.96
N ARG A 167 9.74 -3.05 1.56
CA ARG A 167 10.36 -4.37 1.63
C ARG A 167 9.75 -5.15 2.79
N ALA A 168 9.06 -6.25 2.49
CA ALA A 168 8.29 -6.96 3.50
C ALA A 168 9.18 -7.61 4.56
N LEU A 169 8.73 -7.56 5.81
CA LEU A 169 9.28 -8.32 6.93
C LEU A 169 8.82 -9.78 6.82
N ILE A 170 9.56 -10.57 6.05
CA ILE A 170 9.23 -11.98 5.84
C ILE A 170 9.36 -12.75 7.15
N GLY A 171 8.27 -13.42 7.55
CA GLY A 171 8.23 -14.30 8.73
C GLY A 171 7.57 -13.69 9.96
N THR A 172 7.33 -12.36 9.97
CA THR A 172 6.50 -11.72 11.00
C THR A 172 5.08 -12.27 10.95
N LYS A 173 4.53 -12.63 12.11
CA LYS A 173 3.16 -13.12 12.24
C LYS A 173 2.36 -12.17 13.11
N ILE A 174 1.27 -11.66 12.57
CA ILE A 174 0.24 -10.95 13.34
C ILE A 174 -0.85 -11.93 13.75
N SER A 175 -1.67 -11.54 14.72
CA SER A 175 -2.65 -12.38 15.40
C SER A 175 -3.81 -12.90 14.54
N PHE A 176 -3.83 -12.57 13.25
CA PHE A 176 -4.87 -12.98 12.32
C PHE A 176 -4.26 -13.58 11.04
N PRO A 177 -4.89 -14.65 10.49
CA PRO A 177 -4.34 -15.40 9.38
C PRO A 177 -4.51 -14.62 8.08
N VAL A 178 -3.42 -14.01 7.61
CA VAL A 178 -3.36 -13.31 6.32
C VAL A 178 -2.12 -13.77 5.56
N LYS A 179 -2.24 -13.87 4.25
CA LYS A 179 -1.08 -14.00 3.36
C LYS A 179 -0.53 -12.59 3.14
N PHE A 180 0.71 -12.37 3.55
CA PHE A 180 1.41 -11.13 3.23
C PHE A 180 1.95 -11.18 1.79
N ALA A 181 1.93 -10.02 1.13
CA ALA A 181 2.71 -9.78 -0.06
C ALA A 181 4.21 -9.82 0.28
N ASP A 182 5.03 -10.16 -0.70
CA ASP A 182 6.49 -10.18 -0.56
C ASP A 182 7.10 -8.77 -0.60
N GLY A 183 6.33 -7.78 -1.06
CA GLY A 183 6.67 -6.36 -1.02
C GLY A 183 5.55 -5.49 -1.54
N VAL A 184 5.72 -4.17 -1.49
CA VAL A 184 4.77 -3.23 -2.11
C VAL A 184 5.51 -2.09 -2.78
N ASP A 185 5.20 -1.84 -4.06
CA ASP A 185 5.61 -0.62 -4.73
C ASP A 185 4.65 0.54 -4.43
N GLU A 186 5.19 1.73 -4.20
CA GLU A 186 4.46 2.98 -4.26
C GLU A 186 5.12 3.94 -5.24
N PHE A 187 4.46 4.17 -6.36
CA PHE A 187 4.80 5.27 -7.28
C PHE A 187 3.91 6.45 -6.97
N TRP A 188 4.49 7.63 -6.87
CA TRP A 188 3.74 8.85 -6.56
C TRP A 188 3.75 9.81 -7.73
N PHE A 189 2.60 10.43 -7.99
CA PHE A 189 2.32 11.21 -9.19
C PHE A 189 1.78 12.60 -8.85
N ALA A 190 2.13 13.59 -9.67
CA ALA A 190 1.55 14.92 -9.59
C ALA A 190 0.09 14.93 -10.08
N SER A 191 -0.20 14.12 -11.09
CA SER A 191 -1.50 13.98 -11.74
C SER A 191 -1.84 12.50 -11.91
N PRO A 192 -3.10 12.08 -11.68
CA PRO A 192 -3.51 10.70 -11.93
C PRO A 192 -3.45 10.34 -13.43
N HIS A 193 -3.47 11.33 -14.32
CA HIS A 193 -3.36 11.15 -15.78
C HIS A 193 -1.98 10.63 -16.21
N ASP A 194 -0.96 10.71 -15.36
CA ASP A 194 0.38 10.21 -15.66
C ASP A 194 0.48 8.69 -15.44
N ILE A 195 -0.45 8.10 -14.68
CA ILE A 195 -0.42 6.67 -14.31
C ILE A 195 -0.58 5.75 -15.54
N PRO A 196 -1.54 5.96 -16.47
CA PRO A 196 -1.64 5.14 -17.67
C PRO A 196 -0.36 5.14 -18.51
N ARG A 197 0.25 6.32 -18.72
CA ARG A 197 1.52 6.44 -19.46
C ARG A 197 2.67 5.77 -18.72
N PHE A 198 2.69 5.86 -17.39
CA PHE A 198 3.68 5.16 -16.58
C PHE A 198 3.57 3.64 -16.77
N LEU A 199 2.36 3.09 -16.81
CA LEU A 199 2.16 1.64 -17.02
C LEU A 199 2.67 1.19 -18.39
N GLU A 200 2.48 1.99 -19.44
CA GLU A 200 3.02 1.72 -20.77
C GLU A 200 4.55 1.69 -20.78
N GLU A 201 5.19 2.69 -20.19
CA GLU A 201 6.66 2.78 -20.09
C GLU A 201 7.24 1.67 -19.20
N GLU A 202 6.54 1.33 -18.11
CA GLU A 202 6.95 0.28 -17.17
C GLU A 202 6.87 -1.10 -17.79
N GLN A 203 5.88 -1.33 -18.67
CA GLN A 203 5.73 -2.60 -19.37
C GLN A 203 6.97 -2.93 -20.22
N ALA A 204 7.59 -1.94 -20.88
CA ALA A 204 8.82 -2.14 -21.63
C ALA A 204 10.00 -2.54 -20.73
N ILE A 205 10.06 -1.99 -19.51
CA ILE A 205 11.05 -2.40 -18.50
C ILE A 205 10.76 -3.83 -18.03
N ALA A 206 9.49 -4.15 -17.79
CA ALA A 206 9.06 -5.45 -17.31
C ALA A 206 9.41 -6.57 -18.30
N GLU A 207 9.17 -6.35 -19.59
CA GLU A 207 9.53 -7.28 -20.67
C GLU A 207 11.04 -7.45 -20.79
N ARG A 208 11.80 -6.35 -20.74
CA ARG A 208 13.27 -6.39 -20.82
C ARG A 208 13.90 -7.16 -19.66
N LEU A 209 13.32 -7.06 -18.47
CA LEU A 209 13.80 -7.74 -17.26
C LEU A 209 13.16 -9.13 -17.05
N ASP A 210 12.27 -9.56 -17.95
CA ASP A 210 11.52 -10.82 -17.82
C ASP A 210 10.83 -10.93 -16.44
N LEU A 211 10.18 -9.85 -16.01
CA LEU A 211 9.63 -9.76 -14.65
C LEU A 211 8.57 -10.82 -14.37
N ASP A 212 7.79 -11.24 -15.38
CA ASP A 212 6.74 -12.25 -15.22
C ASP A 212 7.31 -13.62 -14.79
N ARG A 213 8.60 -13.88 -15.03
CA ARG A 213 9.29 -15.09 -14.56
C ARG A 213 9.55 -15.06 -13.05
N VAL A 214 9.58 -13.88 -12.44
CA VAL A 214 10.01 -13.67 -11.04
C VAL A 214 8.88 -13.16 -10.16
N ILE A 215 8.02 -12.30 -10.70
CA ILE A 215 6.87 -11.67 -10.05
C ILE A 215 5.61 -12.25 -10.67
N ASP A 216 4.64 -12.64 -9.83
CA ASP A 216 3.29 -12.99 -10.29
C ASP A 216 2.52 -11.72 -10.70
N ARG A 217 2.89 -11.15 -11.86
CA ARG A 217 2.27 -9.92 -12.38
C ARG A 217 0.81 -10.14 -12.77
N ALA A 218 0.42 -11.38 -13.11
CA ALA A 218 -0.96 -11.73 -13.42
C ALA A 218 -1.86 -11.75 -12.17
N GLY A 219 -1.34 -12.17 -11.01
CA GLY A 219 -2.03 -12.15 -9.71
C GLY A 219 -1.86 -10.86 -8.90
N MET A 220 -0.97 -9.96 -9.34
CA MET A 220 -0.58 -8.75 -8.62
C MET A 220 -1.78 -7.81 -8.36
N LYS A 221 -2.05 -7.57 -7.07
CA LYS A 221 -3.05 -6.60 -6.65
C LYS A 221 -2.49 -5.19 -6.79
N GLN A 222 -3.25 -4.31 -7.43
CA GLN A 222 -2.84 -2.93 -7.63
C GLN A 222 -4.01 -1.96 -7.52
N VAL A 223 -3.71 -0.74 -7.06
CA VAL A 223 -4.69 0.32 -6.88
C VAL A 223 -4.06 1.69 -7.16
N ALA A 224 -4.72 2.47 -8.02
CA ALA A 224 -4.45 3.90 -8.15
C ALA A 224 -5.28 4.66 -7.12
N THR A 225 -4.67 5.61 -6.42
CA THR A 225 -5.30 6.27 -5.27
C THR A 225 -5.04 7.76 -5.19
N GLU A 226 -5.92 8.47 -4.50
CA GLU A 226 -5.69 9.79 -3.92
C GLU A 226 -5.48 9.64 -2.40
N SER A 227 -4.37 10.14 -1.89
CA SER A 227 -3.94 10.01 -0.50
C SER A 227 -4.39 11.19 0.36
N ARG A 228 -4.83 10.89 1.58
CA ARG A 228 -5.12 11.85 2.65
C ARG A 228 -4.39 11.43 3.92
N ILE A 229 -3.54 12.31 4.45
CA ILE A 229 -3.00 12.14 5.81
C ILE A 229 -4.08 12.51 6.82
N LEU A 230 -4.29 11.65 7.81
CA LEU A 230 -5.07 12.03 8.98
C LEU A 230 -4.24 12.86 9.97
N PRO A 231 -4.78 13.96 10.52
CA PRO A 231 -4.13 14.73 11.57
C PRO A 231 -4.11 13.95 12.90
N GLY A 232 -3.41 14.47 13.90
CA GLY A 232 -3.47 13.94 15.28
C GLY A 232 -2.38 12.92 15.65
N TYR A 233 -1.60 12.43 14.68
CA TYR A 233 -0.48 11.51 14.95
C TYR A 233 0.86 12.23 15.02
N ALA A 234 1.81 11.63 15.74
CA ALA A 234 3.12 12.23 16.05
C ALA A 234 3.89 12.69 14.79
N LEU A 235 3.77 11.95 13.69
CA LEU A 235 4.43 12.26 12.42
C LEU A 235 3.53 13.04 11.44
N SER A 236 2.22 13.10 11.68
CA SER A 236 1.28 13.78 10.76
C SER A 236 1.66 15.24 10.55
N ALA A 237 2.01 15.98 11.60
CA ALA A 237 2.35 17.40 11.49
C ALA A 237 3.66 17.66 10.72
N GLN A 238 4.59 16.72 10.73
CA GLN A 238 5.85 16.84 9.99
C GLN A 238 5.65 16.61 8.49
N LEU A 239 4.71 15.73 8.15
CA LEU A 239 4.39 15.37 6.77
C LEU A 239 3.35 16.31 6.15
N LEU A 240 2.33 16.75 6.90
CA LEU A 240 1.32 17.72 6.43
C LEU A 240 1.91 19.07 6.01
N LYS A 241 3.10 19.44 6.51
CA LYS A 241 3.84 20.65 6.04
C LYS A 241 4.47 20.47 4.65
N LYS A 242 4.45 19.25 4.12
CA LYS A 242 5.09 18.83 2.86
C LYS A 242 4.07 18.28 1.85
N PHE A 243 2.78 18.35 2.18
CA PHE A 243 1.64 18.15 1.29
C PHE A 243 1.09 19.51 0.85
#